data_AF-A0A7W8J5N7-F1
#
_entry.id   AF-A0A7W8J5N7-F1
#
_cell.length_a   1.000
_cell.length_b   1.000
_cell.length_c   1.000
_cell.angle_alpha   90.00
_cell.angle_beta   90.00
_cell.angle_gamma   90.00
#
_symmetry.space_group_name_H-M   'P 1'
#
loop_
_entity.id
_entity.type
_entity.pdbx_description
1 polymer ?
#
loop_
_entity_poly.entity_id
_entity_poly.type
_entity_poly.pdbx_seq_one_letter_code
_entity_poly.pdbx_strand_id
1 'polypeptide(L)'
;MATYLEQSLAKLKEFEGCVPWMYRDTVGKVTVGVGLMLPDTEAAESLPFVLGSRPATPQEIAAEYTRVNSLPQARASTFYKSPTSLELPQQTIDAKLTAVLHNFETDLRTHLPHYDTLPNPVKLALLDMIYNLGPAGLFKDFPHLIAAVQSGSWAEAAARCLRRGPSAARNNWTRQQFISAVVTTIQAEAESLLKRIWRSIRQIWNAIFGPRQ
;
A
#
# COMPACT_ATOMS: atom_id res chain seq x y z
N MET A 1 11.95 4.76 -13.09
CA MET A 1 11.52 5.01 -11.70
C MET A 1 10.38 4.05 -11.41
N ALA A 2 10.39 3.37 -10.26
CA ALA A 2 9.29 2.49 -9.86
C ALA A 2 8.00 3.30 -9.68
N THR A 3 6.87 2.77 -10.15
CA THR A 3 5.54 3.33 -9.93
C THR A 3 5.23 3.40 -8.43
N TYR A 4 4.26 4.22 -8.02
CA TYR A 4 3.84 4.26 -6.61
C TYR A 4 3.25 2.91 -6.16
N LEU A 5 2.66 2.14 -7.07
CA LEU A 5 2.11 0.82 -6.73
C LEU A 5 3.22 -0.19 -6.41
N GLU A 6 4.27 -0.25 -7.24
CA GLU A 6 5.45 -1.09 -6.96
C GLU A 6 6.13 -0.71 -5.63
N GLN A 7 6.21 0.58 -5.33
CA GLN A 7 6.72 1.07 -4.05
C GLN A 7 5.81 0.65 -2.88
N SER A 8 4.48 0.68 -3.07
CA SER A 8 3.51 0.20 -2.07
C SER A 8 3.69 -1.29 -1.78
N LEU A 9 3.85 -2.12 -2.82
CA LEU A 9 4.12 -3.55 -2.67
C LEU A 9 5.38 -3.80 -1.84
N ALA A 10 6.48 -3.13 -2.21
CA ALA A 10 7.75 -3.31 -1.51
C ALA A 10 7.65 -2.92 -0.03
N LYS A 11 6.99 -1.80 0.28
CA LYS A 11 6.85 -1.31 1.65
C LYS A 11 5.89 -2.14 2.49
N LEU A 12 4.80 -2.64 1.91
CA LEU A 12 3.90 -3.55 2.63
C LEU A 12 4.57 -4.86 2.97
N LYS A 13 5.39 -5.43 2.08
CA LYS A 13 6.22 -6.61 2.40
C LYS A 13 7.20 -6.36 3.54
N GLU A 14 7.81 -5.17 3.57
CA GLU A 14 8.73 -4.77 4.65
C GLU A 14 8.00 -4.65 6.00
N PHE A 15 6.78 -4.09 5.99
CA PHE A 15 6.02 -3.81 7.21
C PHE A 15 5.22 -4.98 7.76
N GLU A 16 4.58 -5.75 6.88
CA GLU A 16 3.70 -6.87 7.25
C GLU A 16 4.46 -8.21 7.24
N GLY A 17 5.62 -8.25 6.58
CA GLY A 17 6.33 -9.47 6.24
C GLY A 17 5.79 -10.12 4.96
N CYS A 18 6.58 -11.04 4.41
CA CYS A 18 6.22 -11.82 3.23
C CYS A 18 6.58 -13.28 3.50
N VAL A 19 5.57 -14.09 3.84
CA VAL A 19 5.74 -15.49 4.26
C VAL A 19 5.23 -16.42 3.17
N PRO A 20 6.09 -17.09 2.39
CA PRO A 20 5.62 -17.91 1.27
C PRO A 20 4.92 -19.20 1.70
N TRP A 21 5.06 -19.66 2.95
CA TRP A 21 4.35 -20.83 3.48
C TRP A 21 3.12 -20.42 4.32
N MET A 22 2.18 -21.35 4.48
CA MET A 22 1.01 -21.15 5.34
C MET A 22 1.41 -21.04 6.82
N TYR A 23 0.78 -20.11 7.54
CA TYR A 23 0.94 -19.92 8.99
C TYR A 23 -0.39 -19.56 9.64
N ARG A 24 -0.50 -19.66 10.97
CA ARG A 24 -1.65 -19.10 11.69
C ARG A 24 -1.33 -17.70 12.20
N ASP A 25 -2.16 -16.74 11.86
CA ASP A 25 -2.03 -15.36 12.33
C ASP A 25 -2.40 -15.22 13.82
N THR A 26 -2.35 -13.99 14.34
CA THR A 26 -2.67 -13.68 15.74
C THR A 26 -4.15 -13.86 16.08
N VAL A 27 -5.04 -13.87 15.08
CA VAL A 27 -6.48 -14.12 15.25
C VAL A 27 -6.88 -15.57 14.94
N GLY A 28 -5.90 -16.44 14.68
CA GLY A 28 -6.09 -17.88 14.52
C GLY A 28 -6.43 -18.33 13.10
N LYS A 29 -6.33 -17.48 12.08
CA LYS A 29 -6.67 -17.81 10.70
C LYS A 29 -5.43 -18.26 9.93
N VAL A 30 -5.60 -19.25 9.05
CA VAL A 30 -4.55 -19.67 8.13
C VAL A 30 -4.30 -18.53 7.14
N THR A 31 -3.03 -18.16 6.98
CA THR A 31 -2.59 -16.99 6.21
C THR A 31 -1.33 -17.33 5.43
N VAL A 32 -1.10 -16.66 4.30
CA VAL A 32 0.10 -16.79 3.46
C VAL A 32 0.49 -15.45 2.84
N GLY A 33 1.70 -15.35 2.29
CA GLY A 33 2.21 -14.19 1.59
C GLY A 33 2.29 -12.96 2.48
N VAL A 34 1.71 -11.85 2.00
CA VAL A 34 1.58 -10.59 2.74
C VAL A 34 0.15 -10.53 3.25
N GLY A 35 -0.09 -11.11 4.43
CA GLY A 35 -1.39 -11.07 5.12
C GLY A 35 -2.59 -11.68 4.37
N LEU A 36 -2.39 -12.56 3.37
CA LEU A 36 -3.49 -13.18 2.62
C LEU A 36 -4.13 -14.30 3.44
N MET A 37 -5.28 -14.01 4.05
CA MET A 37 -6.07 -14.96 4.82
C MET A 37 -6.76 -15.99 3.91
N LEU A 38 -6.65 -17.27 4.28
CA LEU A 38 -7.25 -18.42 3.60
C LEU A 38 -8.41 -18.96 4.48
N PRO A 39 -9.68 -18.65 4.14
CA PRO A 39 -10.83 -18.96 4.99
C PRO A 39 -11.08 -20.47 5.15
N ASP A 40 -10.72 -21.26 4.14
CA ASP A 40 -10.95 -22.69 4.06
C ASP A 40 -9.93 -23.35 3.13
N THR A 41 -10.05 -24.68 3.02
CA THR A 41 -9.21 -25.50 2.14
C THR A 41 -9.41 -25.16 0.66
N GLU A 42 -10.64 -24.86 0.23
CA GLU A 42 -10.94 -24.53 -1.18
C GLU A 42 -10.21 -23.25 -1.61
N ALA A 43 -10.18 -22.23 -0.76
CA ALA A 43 -9.42 -21.02 -0.99
C ALA A 43 -7.91 -21.30 -1.11
N ALA A 44 -7.38 -22.24 -0.31
CA ALA A 44 -5.98 -22.65 -0.41
C ALA A 44 -5.69 -23.40 -1.72
N GLU A 45 -6.56 -24.34 -2.10
CA GLU A 45 -6.44 -25.14 -3.34
C GLU A 45 -6.53 -24.28 -4.60
N SER A 46 -7.17 -23.12 -4.54
CA SER A 46 -7.22 -22.14 -5.63
C SER A 46 -5.88 -21.47 -5.95
N LEU A 47 -4.86 -21.68 -5.12
CA LEU A 47 -3.54 -21.06 -5.25
C LEU A 47 -2.49 -22.04 -5.80
N PRO A 48 -1.56 -21.57 -6.65
CA PRO A 48 -0.53 -22.39 -7.27
C PRO A 48 0.65 -22.65 -6.31
N PHE A 49 0.39 -23.31 -5.19
CA PHE A 49 1.43 -23.74 -4.27
C PHE A 49 2.41 -24.72 -4.93
N VAL A 50 3.68 -24.66 -4.51
CA VAL A 50 4.74 -25.56 -4.96
C VAL A 50 5.38 -26.30 -3.79
N LEU A 51 5.83 -27.53 -4.05
CA LEU A 51 6.75 -28.25 -3.17
C LEU A 51 8.12 -28.27 -3.85
N GLY A 52 9.05 -27.45 -3.37
CA GLY A 52 10.31 -27.23 -4.07
C GLY A 52 10.06 -26.60 -5.44
N SER A 53 10.39 -27.31 -6.52
CA SER A 53 10.22 -26.83 -7.90
C SER A 53 8.96 -27.34 -8.60
N ARG A 54 8.22 -28.28 -8.00
CA ARG A 54 7.02 -28.86 -8.63
C ARG A 54 5.74 -28.24 -8.09
N PRO A 55 4.67 -28.16 -8.92
CA PRO A 55 3.33 -27.87 -8.42
C PRO A 55 2.92 -28.87 -7.33
N ALA A 56 2.26 -28.35 -6.28
CA ALA A 56 1.61 -29.17 -5.27
C ALA A 56 0.27 -29.68 -5.79
N THR A 57 -0.14 -30.89 -5.39
CA THR A 57 -1.47 -31.41 -5.71
C THR A 57 -2.53 -30.79 -4.79
N PRO A 58 -3.82 -30.77 -5.18
CA PRO A 58 -4.89 -30.34 -4.29
C PRO A 58 -4.88 -31.08 -2.95
N GLN A 59 -4.62 -32.39 -2.96
CA GLN A 59 -4.53 -33.21 -1.74
C GLN A 59 -3.38 -32.78 -0.83
N GLU A 60 -2.22 -32.41 -1.39
CA GLU A 60 -1.09 -31.88 -0.62
C GLU A 60 -1.42 -30.52 0.00
N ILE A 61 -2.10 -29.66 -0.75
CA ILE A 61 -2.54 -28.33 -0.28
C ILE A 61 -3.56 -28.48 0.86
N ALA A 62 -4.54 -29.37 0.71
CA ALA A 62 -5.53 -29.67 1.74
C ALA A 62 -4.89 -30.24 3.01
N ALA A 63 -3.91 -31.14 2.86
CA ALA A 63 -3.18 -31.71 3.99
C ALA A 63 -2.35 -30.64 4.72
N GLU A 64 -1.65 -29.76 4.00
CA GLU A 64 -0.87 -28.68 4.59
C GLU A 64 -1.76 -27.65 5.29
N TYR A 65 -2.89 -27.27 4.68
CA TYR A 65 -3.88 -26.39 5.30
C TYR A 65 -4.38 -26.98 6.62
N THR A 66 -4.82 -28.25 6.60
CA THR A 66 -5.33 -28.95 7.78
C THR A 66 -4.27 -29.04 8.88
N ARG A 67 -3.03 -29.39 8.52
CA ARG A 67 -1.89 -29.45 9.43
C ARG A 67 -1.66 -28.09 10.09
N VAL A 68 -1.52 -27.02 9.31
CA VAL A 68 -1.27 -25.67 9.83
C VAL A 68 -2.43 -25.18 10.70
N ASN A 69 -3.68 -25.41 10.29
CA ASN A 69 -4.86 -25.01 11.05
C ASN A 69 -4.96 -25.71 12.42
N SER A 70 -4.46 -26.95 12.52
CA SER A 70 -4.43 -27.73 13.76
C SER A 70 -3.36 -27.28 14.76
N LEU A 71 -2.36 -26.53 14.31
CA LEU A 71 -1.25 -26.07 15.17
C LEU A 71 -1.68 -24.92 16.08
N PRO A 72 -0.99 -24.69 17.22
CA PRO A 72 -1.24 -23.53 18.07
C PRO A 72 -1.12 -22.20 17.29
N GLN A 73 -2.01 -21.24 17.56
CA GLN A 73 -1.98 -19.91 16.96
C GLN A 73 -1.00 -18.96 17.66
N ALA A 74 -0.84 -17.74 17.12
CA ALA A 74 -0.01 -16.66 17.69
C ALA A 74 1.46 -17.07 17.93
N ARG A 75 2.00 -17.93 17.06
CA ARG A 75 3.44 -18.23 16.97
C ARG A 75 4.07 -17.44 15.84
N ALA A 76 5.39 -17.29 15.86
CA ALA A 76 6.13 -16.72 14.74
C ALA A 76 5.88 -17.56 13.47
N SER A 77 5.83 -16.94 12.29
CA SER A 77 5.52 -17.65 11.04
C SER A 77 6.48 -18.82 10.76
N THR A 78 7.74 -18.72 11.17
CA THR A 78 8.76 -19.78 11.05
C THR A 78 8.42 -21.05 11.83
N PHE A 79 7.59 -20.96 12.89
CA PHE A 79 7.11 -22.13 13.64
C PHE A 79 6.30 -23.09 12.77
N TYR A 80 5.57 -22.57 11.78
CA TYR A 80 4.72 -23.39 10.91
C TYR A 80 5.47 -24.00 9.73
N LYS A 81 6.70 -23.53 9.47
CA LYS A 81 7.54 -24.00 8.37
C LYS A 81 8.14 -25.38 8.67
N SER A 82 8.08 -26.27 7.70
CA SER A 82 8.72 -27.59 7.72
C SER A 82 9.53 -27.83 6.44
N PRO A 83 10.40 -28.85 6.39
CA PRO A 83 11.12 -29.22 5.16
C PRO A 83 10.19 -29.59 3.99
N THR A 84 8.94 -29.95 4.27
CA THR A 84 7.92 -30.32 3.28
C THR A 84 6.84 -29.25 3.13
N SER A 85 7.04 -28.04 3.68
CA SER A 85 6.04 -26.98 3.57
C SER A 85 5.87 -26.55 2.13
N LEU A 86 4.61 -26.36 1.75
CA LEU A 86 4.26 -25.80 0.47
C LEU A 86 4.52 -24.29 0.48
N GLU A 87 5.10 -23.79 -0.59
CA GLU A 87 5.41 -22.37 -0.75
C GLU A 87 4.60 -21.78 -1.91
N LEU A 88 4.07 -20.58 -1.70
CA LEU A 88 3.40 -19.80 -2.73
C LEU A 88 4.48 -19.02 -3.50
N PRO A 89 4.55 -19.12 -4.83
CA PRO A 89 5.55 -18.41 -5.62
C PRO A 89 5.49 -16.90 -5.40
N GLN A 90 6.66 -16.24 -5.36
CA GLN A 90 6.74 -14.80 -5.12
C GLN A 90 5.91 -13.99 -6.14
N GLN A 91 5.91 -14.39 -7.41
CA GLN A 91 5.12 -13.75 -8.45
C GLN A 91 3.61 -13.81 -8.14
N THR A 92 3.14 -14.92 -7.57
CA THR A 92 1.74 -15.07 -7.15
C THR A 92 1.42 -14.22 -5.94
N ILE A 93 2.32 -14.15 -4.95
CA ILE A 93 2.16 -13.25 -3.80
C ILE A 93 2.01 -11.80 -4.28
N ASP A 94 2.86 -11.38 -5.21
CA ASP A 94 2.88 -10.02 -5.74
C ASP A 94 1.62 -9.71 -6.53
N ALA A 95 1.17 -10.65 -7.36
CA ALA A 95 -0.09 -10.51 -8.10
C ALA A 95 -1.29 -10.41 -7.17
N LYS A 96 -1.36 -11.23 -6.10
CA LYS A 96 -2.45 -11.17 -5.11
C LYS A 96 -2.44 -9.87 -4.32
N LEU A 97 -1.27 -9.42 -3.86
CA LEU A 97 -1.15 -8.13 -3.16
C LEU A 97 -1.53 -6.97 -4.09
N THR A 98 -1.11 -6.99 -5.36
CA THR A 98 -1.48 -5.98 -6.35
C THR A 98 -3.00 -5.90 -6.53
N ALA A 99 -3.69 -7.05 -6.65
CA ALA A 99 -5.14 -7.09 -6.75
C ALA A 99 -5.83 -6.51 -5.51
N VAL A 100 -5.33 -6.81 -4.31
CA VAL A 100 -5.84 -6.21 -3.05
C VAL A 100 -5.68 -4.69 -3.07
N LEU A 101 -4.53 -4.17 -3.49
CA LEU A 101 -4.32 -2.73 -3.56
C LEU A 101 -5.24 -2.05 -4.58
N HIS A 102 -5.49 -2.67 -5.74
CA HIS A 102 -6.47 -2.12 -6.69
C HIS A 102 -7.90 -2.08 -6.14
N ASN A 103 -8.30 -3.06 -5.34
CA ASN A 103 -9.58 -3.02 -4.64
C ASN A 103 -9.62 -1.84 -3.65
N PHE A 104 -8.55 -1.66 -2.87
CA PHE A 104 -8.47 -0.51 -1.96
C PHE A 104 -8.41 0.83 -2.69
N GLU A 105 -7.78 0.93 -3.85
CA GLU A 105 -7.87 2.13 -4.68
C GLU A 105 -9.31 2.40 -5.15
N THR A 106 -10.08 1.36 -5.40
CA THR A 106 -11.51 1.49 -5.73
C THR A 106 -12.27 2.08 -4.54
N ASP A 107 -12.07 1.55 -3.34
CA ASP A 107 -12.65 2.10 -2.11
C ASP A 107 -12.21 3.57 -1.88
N LEU A 108 -10.92 3.87 -2.08
CA LEU A 108 -10.38 5.23 -1.97
C LEU A 108 -11.04 6.17 -2.97
N ARG A 109 -11.22 5.78 -4.24
CA ARG A 109 -11.92 6.60 -5.25
C ARG A 109 -13.37 6.89 -4.87
N THR A 110 -14.07 5.96 -4.24
CA THR A 110 -15.44 6.17 -3.77
C THR A 110 -15.52 7.28 -2.71
N HIS A 111 -14.52 7.40 -1.84
CA HIS A 111 -14.50 8.40 -0.76
C HIS A 111 -13.69 9.67 -1.07
N LEU A 112 -12.79 9.60 -2.05
CA LEU A 112 -11.91 10.68 -2.50
C LEU A 112 -12.09 10.87 -4.01
N PRO A 113 -13.07 11.70 -4.46
CA PRO A 113 -13.38 11.87 -5.89
C PRO A 113 -12.21 12.35 -6.77
N HIS A 114 -11.18 12.94 -6.17
CA HIS A 114 -9.97 13.41 -6.85
C HIS A 114 -8.74 12.52 -6.60
N TYR A 115 -8.95 11.28 -6.15
CA TYR A 115 -7.88 10.33 -5.79
C TYR A 115 -6.81 10.22 -6.89
N ASP A 116 -7.21 10.10 -8.15
CA ASP A 116 -6.25 9.88 -9.24
C ASP A 116 -5.32 11.09 -9.48
N THR A 117 -5.72 12.29 -9.06
CA THR A 117 -4.89 13.52 -9.13
C THR A 117 -4.03 13.75 -7.89
N LEU A 118 -4.18 12.93 -6.84
CA LEU A 118 -3.38 13.08 -5.63
C LEU A 118 -1.89 12.83 -5.93
N PRO A 119 -0.98 13.53 -5.22
CA PRO A 119 0.45 13.26 -5.32
C PRO A 119 0.76 11.80 -4.99
N ASN A 120 1.72 11.19 -5.70
CA ASN A 120 2.12 9.80 -5.47
C ASN A 120 2.46 9.49 -3.99
N PRO A 121 3.19 10.35 -3.24
CA PRO A 121 3.40 10.11 -1.81
C PRO A 121 2.10 10.03 -1.00
N VAL A 122 1.09 10.84 -1.32
CA VAL A 122 -0.22 10.78 -0.65
C VAL A 122 -0.91 9.45 -0.93
N LYS A 123 -0.87 8.95 -2.18
CA LYS A 123 -1.40 7.63 -2.54
C LYS A 123 -0.69 6.50 -1.77
N LEU A 124 0.64 6.56 -1.65
CA LEU A 124 1.42 5.61 -0.83
C LEU A 124 0.94 5.58 0.62
N ALA A 125 0.76 6.76 1.22
CA ALA A 125 0.31 6.88 2.60
C ALA A 125 -1.09 6.28 2.79
N LEU A 126 -2.02 6.60 1.89
CA LEU A 126 -3.39 6.11 1.94
C LEU A 126 -3.47 4.60 1.75
N LEU A 127 -2.69 4.03 0.81
CA LEU A 127 -2.63 2.58 0.59
C LEU A 127 -2.07 1.82 1.81
N ASP A 128 -1.02 2.35 2.45
CA ASP A 128 -0.50 1.76 3.69
C ASP A 128 -1.52 1.82 4.84
N MET A 129 -2.24 2.94 4.96
CA MET A 129 -3.25 3.11 6.00
C MET A 129 -4.48 2.22 5.78
N ILE A 130 -5.04 2.18 4.57
CA ILE A 130 -6.21 1.36 4.27
C ILE A 130 -5.89 -0.13 4.35
N TYR A 131 -4.67 -0.55 4.00
CA TYR A 131 -4.24 -1.93 4.19
C TYR A 131 -4.20 -2.30 5.68
N ASN A 132 -3.67 -1.43 6.54
CA ASN A 132 -3.60 -1.69 7.97
C ASN A 132 -4.95 -1.64 8.69
N LEU A 133 -5.83 -0.71 8.31
CA LEU A 133 -7.07 -0.40 9.02
C LEU A 133 -8.31 -1.05 8.39
N GLY A 134 -8.20 -1.47 7.13
CA GLY A 134 -9.34 -1.72 6.25
C GLY A 134 -10.09 -0.43 5.87
N PRO A 135 -11.02 -0.50 4.90
CA PRO A 135 -11.80 0.66 4.45
C PRO A 135 -12.62 1.29 5.59
N ALA A 136 -13.33 0.45 6.37
CA ALA A 136 -14.14 0.94 7.47
C ALA A 136 -13.31 1.67 8.54
N GLY A 137 -12.16 1.11 8.94
CA GLY A 137 -11.29 1.72 9.93
C GLY A 137 -10.70 3.05 9.43
N LEU A 138 -10.23 3.10 8.18
CA LEU A 138 -9.72 4.35 7.60
C LEU A 138 -10.79 5.44 7.55
N PHE A 139 -11.97 5.15 6.98
CA PHE A 139 -12.96 6.21 6.72
C PHE A 139 -13.78 6.60 7.95
N LYS A 140 -14.01 5.68 8.89
CA LYS A 140 -14.79 5.97 10.10
C LYS A 140 -13.94 6.53 11.23
N ASP A 141 -12.73 6.01 11.43
CA ASP A 141 -11.93 6.35 12.61
C ASP A 141 -10.94 7.49 12.35
N PHE A 142 -10.67 7.82 11.07
CA PHE A 142 -9.78 8.92 10.67
C PHE A 142 -10.46 10.03 9.84
N PRO A 143 -11.64 10.55 10.25
CA PRO A 143 -12.36 11.54 9.46
C PRO A 143 -11.58 12.86 9.27
N HIS A 144 -10.79 13.29 10.26
CA HIS A 144 -9.96 14.49 10.15
C HIS A 144 -8.80 14.33 9.17
N LEU A 145 -8.22 13.14 9.06
CA LEU A 145 -7.23 12.84 8.03
C LEU A 145 -7.85 12.92 6.65
N ILE A 146 -9.02 12.29 6.46
CA ILE A 146 -9.72 12.28 5.18
C ILE A 146 -10.10 13.70 4.74
N ALA A 147 -10.62 14.52 5.66
CA ALA A 147 -10.91 15.92 5.39
C ALA A 147 -9.64 16.70 4.98
N ALA A 148 -8.51 16.51 5.68
CA ALA A 148 -7.24 17.14 5.34
C ALA A 148 -6.71 16.70 3.95
N VAL A 149 -6.90 15.43 3.58
CA VAL A 149 -6.53 14.93 2.26
C VAL A 149 -7.40 15.56 1.17
N GLN A 150 -8.72 15.66 1.40
CA GLN A 150 -9.65 16.28 0.45
C GLN A 150 -9.37 17.76 0.24
N SER A 151 -8.92 18.48 1.28
CA SER A 151 -8.56 19.90 1.21
C SER A 151 -7.13 20.18 0.75
N GLY A 152 -6.34 19.14 0.42
CA GLY A 152 -4.93 19.31 0.05
C GLY A 152 -4.01 19.72 1.21
N SER A 153 -4.47 19.62 2.45
CA SER A 153 -3.76 20.04 3.66
C SER A 153 -2.80 18.96 4.15
N TRP A 154 -1.73 18.69 3.38
CA TRP A 154 -0.84 17.55 3.62
C TRP A 154 -0.12 17.60 4.98
N ALA A 155 0.20 18.79 5.49
CA ALA A 155 0.79 18.94 6.83
C ALA A 155 -0.18 18.50 7.94
N GLU A 156 -1.47 18.81 7.82
CA GLU A 156 -2.49 18.34 8.76
C GLU A 156 -2.71 16.83 8.60
N ALA A 157 -2.73 16.32 7.36
CA ALA A 157 -2.80 14.88 7.11
C ALA A 157 -1.64 14.13 7.79
N ALA A 158 -0.42 14.66 7.71
CA ALA A 158 0.75 14.12 8.41
C ALA A 158 0.61 14.14 9.94
N ALA A 159 -0.10 15.12 10.50
CA ALA A 159 -0.37 15.18 11.95
C ALA A 159 -1.48 14.21 12.40
N ARG A 160 -2.39 13.84 11.48
CA ARG A 160 -3.58 13.00 11.77
C ARG A 160 -3.44 11.53 11.37
N CYS A 161 -2.33 11.11 10.76
CA CYS A 161 -2.18 9.75 10.23
C CYS A 161 -1.68 8.69 11.23
N LEU A 162 -1.48 9.04 12.52
CA LEU A 162 -0.93 8.15 13.53
C LEU A 162 -1.90 7.00 13.86
N ARG A 163 -1.46 5.75 13.65
CA ARG A 163 -2.25 4.54 13.92
C ARG A 163 -1.79 3.86 15.21
N ARG A 164 -2.74 3.33 15.98
CA ARG A 164 -2.45 2.39 17.08
C ARG A 164 -2.23 1.00 16.51
N GLY A 165 -1.23 0.27 17.01
CA GLY A 165 -0.92 -1.10 16.59
C GLY A 165 0.38 -1.22 15.79
N PRO A 166 0.54 -0.53 14.65
CA PRO A 166 1.79 -0.56 13.89
C PRO A 166 3.01 -0.02 14.64
N SER A 167 4.20 -0.41 14.17
CA SER A 167 5.46 0.09 14.70
C SER A 167 5.61 1.61 14.52
N ALA A 168 6.38 2.25 15.40
CA ALA A 168 6.71 3.68 15.28
C ALA A 168 7.40 3.98 13.94
N ALA A 169 8.26 3.08 13.45
CA ALA A 169 8.94 3.23 12.16
C ALA A 169 7.94 3.28 11.00
N ARG A 170 6.93 2.39 10.97
CA ARG A 170 5.88 2.41 9.94
C ARG A 170 5.04 3.69 10.01
N ASN A 171 4.59 4.07 11.20
CA ASN A 171 3.85 5.32 11.39
C ASN A 171 4.67 6.56 10.93
N ASN A 172 5.96 6.60 11.25
CA ASN A 172 6.87 7.66 10.80
C ASN A 172 7.03 7.67 9.27
N TRP A 173 7.14 6.49 8.64
CA TRP A 173 7.22 6.39 7.19
C TRP A 173 5.94 6.90 6.50
N THR A 174 4.75 6.51 6.98
CA THR A 174 3.47 7.02 6.44
C THR A 174 3.41 8.55 6.57
N ARG A 175 3.77 9.08 7.74
CA ARG A 175 3.79 10.52 8.01
C ARG A 175 4.71 11.26 7.05
N GLN A 176 5.89 10.70 6.77
CA GLN A 176 6.85 11.30 5.84
C GLN A 176 6.28 11.40 4.42
N GLN A 177 5.43 10.46 3.98
CA GLN A 177 4.85 10.54 2.64
C GLN A 177 3.92 11.76 2.48
N PHE A 178 3.10 12.06 3.49
CA PHE A 178 2.30 13.29 3.49
C PHE A 178 3.20 14.54 3.52
N ILE A 179 4.31 14.53 4.26
CA ILE A 179 5.26 15.66 4.30
C ILE A 179 5.95 15.86 2.95
N SER A 180 6.36 14.80 2.27
CA SER A 180 6.97 14.88 0.95
C SER A 180 6.05 15.57 -0.07
N ALA A 181 4.74 15.38 0.04
CA ALA A 181 3.77 16.09 -0.80
C ALA A 181 3.76 17.61 -0.56
N VAL A 182 3.97 18.08 0.68
CA VAL A 182 4.13 19.52 0.97
C VAL A 182 5.30 20.11 0.19
N VAL A 183 6.45 19.42 0.21
CA VAL A 183 7.66 19.88 -0.47
C VAL A 183 7.43 19.95 -1.98
N THR A 184 6.81 18.92 -2.57
CA THR A 184 6.52 18.90 -4.01
C THR A 184 5.54 20.00 -4.42
N THR A 185 4.50 20.28 -3.62
CA THR A 185 3.56 21.36 -3.90
C THR A 185 4.24 22.73 -3.87
N ILE A 186 5.05 23.03 -2.85
CA ILE A 186 5.80 24.30 -2.76
C ILE A 186 6.74 24.47 -3.95
N GLN A 187 7.47 23.41 -4.34
CA GLN A 187 8.36 23.45 -5.49
C GLN A 187 7.60 23.77 -6.79
N ALA A 188 6.46 23.09 -7.02
CA ALA A 188 5.64 23.31 -8.21
C ALA A 188 5.05 24.73 -8.27
N GLU A 189 4.59 25.26 -7.14
CA GLU A 189 4.07 26.63 -7.05
C GLU A 189 5.17 27.67 -7.31
N ALA A 190 6.35 27.49 -6.73
CA ALA A 190 7.51 28.35 -6.96
C ALA A 190 7.92 28.36 -8.44
N GLU A 191 7.99 27.19 -9.08
CA GLU A 191 8.27 27.08 -10.52
C GLU A 191 7.20 27.74 -11.39
N SER A 192 5.92 27.58 -11.03
CA SER A 192 4.80 28.21 -11.73
C SER A 192 4.87 29.73 -11.66
N LEU A 193 5.15 30.27 -10.46
CA LEU A 193 5.34 31.70 -10.25
C LEU A 193 6.50 32.25 -11.08
N LEU A 194 7.65 31.57 -11.08
CA LEU A 194 8.82 31.96 -11.88
C LEU A 194 8.49 31.98 -13.38
N LYS A 195 7.78 30.96 -13.88
CA LYS A 195 7.34 30.91 -15.29
C LYS A 195 6.41 32.08 -15.63
N ARG A 196 5.50 32.46 -14.73
CA ARG A 196 4.60 33.61 -14.91
C ARG A 196 5.39 34.92 -14.98
N ILE A 197 6.33 35.13 -14.06
CA ILE A 197 7.20 36.32 -14.04
C ILE A 197 7.99 36.43 -15.35
N TRP A 198 8.64 35.36 -15.79
CA TRP A 198 9.40 35.34 -17.05
C TRP A 198 8.54 35.61 -18.28
N ARG A 199 7.31 35.09 -18.33
CA ARG A 199 6.35 35.40 -19.41
C ARG A 199 6.00 36.88 -19.43
N SER A 200 5.74 37.49 -18.27
CA SER A 200 5.44 38.91 -18.15
C SER A 200 6.63 39.78 -18.56
N ILE A 201 7.86 39.45 -18.12
CA ILE A 201 9.08 40.15 -18.53
C ILE A 201 9.24 40.11 -20.05
N ARG A 202 9.06 38.93 -20.67
CA ARG A 202 9.16 38.76 -22.12
C ARG A 202 8.10 39.57 -22.87
N GLN A 203 6.86 39.62 -22.38
CA GLN A 203 5.79 40.43 -22.97
C GLN A 203 6.09 41.93 -22.90
N ILE A 204 6.58 42.42 -21.75
CA ILE A 204 6.97 43.82 -21.58
C ILE A 204 8.14 44.17 -22.51
N TRP A 205 9.16 43.30 -22.58
CA TRP A 205 10.30 43.51 -23.46
C TRP A 205 9.90 43.58 -24.93
N ASN A 206 9.03 42.67 -25.38
CA ASN A 206 8.48 42.70 -26.75
C ASN A 206 7.62 43.94 -27.02
N ALA A 207 6.89 44.47 -26.03
CA ALA A 207 6.08 45.68 -26.20
C ALA A 207 6.93 46.96 -26.30
N ILE A 208 8.06 47.01 -25.57
CA ILE A 208 8.94 48.20 -25.55
C ILE A 208 9.95 48.18 -26.71
N PHE A 209 10.51 47.00 -27.02
CA PHE A 209 11.65 46.85 -27.93
C PHE A 209 11.35 45.94 -29.14
N GLY A 210 10.12 45.45 -29.29
CA GLY A 210 9.72 44.68 -30.47
C GLY A 210 9.65 45.55 -31.74
N PRO A 211 9.76 44.94 -32.93
CA PRO A 211 9.67 45.67 -34.18
C PRO A 211 8.30 46.35 -34.30
N ARG A 212 8.30 47.68 -34.50
CA ARG A 212 7.09 48.43 -34.86
C ARG A 212 6.80 48.16 -36.34
N GLN A 213 5.58 47.70 -36.65
CA GLN A 213 5.07 47.75 -38.02
C GLN A 213 4.74 49.19 -38.40
#